data_AF-A0AAW0JUZ5-F1
#
_entry.id   AF-A0AAW0JUZ5-F1
#
_cell.length_a   1.000
_cell.length_b   1.000
_cell.length_c   1.000
_cell.angle_alpha   90.00
_cell.angle_beta   90.00
_cell.angle_gamma   90.00
#
_symmetry.space_group_name_H-M   'P 1'
#
loop_
_entity.id
_entity.type
_entity.pdbx_description
1 polymer ?
#
loop_
_entity_poly.entity_id
_entity_poly.type
_entity_poly.pdbx_seq_one_letter_code
_entity_poly.pdbx_strand_id
1 'polypeptide(L)'
;MHSRDAAFEIKKGELFFGYQPFATKDPKVFEDPEEFMSHRFVREGEIEAFESNGREIDDPTVENKQCPRKDLVLLLSRVMLVELFLCYDTFTIKAGTLLLGSSATFTLLTKATSNYGLPFFGPIKDRLDYFYHQGKDTFFQTRIQEHQSTVFRTNMPPGPFISSNSNVIALLDAISFPILFDTSKVQKLNVLVGTYMPSTALTGGYRVCAYLDPSEPKHALLKRLIFSILASLHDKFIPLFRNCLSELFVNLEDQFSDKGKVYFNTISDKMSFDFVFRLFCDQNPLNTRLGSKGEKLHRELCDEIRTIVSAEGGVTFSALEKMTLTKSVVYEALRIEPPVAFQYGKAKEDLVVHSHDAAFEIKKGEMIFGYQPFATKDPKVFEDPEEFVGHRFVGEGKKLLKYVYWSNGREIDDPTVENKQCPGKDLVVLLSRVMLVELFLRYDTFTIEAGTLLLGSSATFTSLTKATSI
;
A
#
# COMPACT_ATOMS: atom_id res chain seq x y z
N MET A 1 -1.69 -21.38 -64.25
CA MET A 1 -2.02 -22.82 -64.32
C MET A 1 -1.39 -23.45 -63.09
N HIS A 2 -2.10 -23.93 -62.05
CA HIS A 2 -3.54 -24.10 -61.77
C HIS A 2 -3.90 -23.38 -60.45
N SER A 3 -5.09 -23.40 -59.83
CA SER A 3 -6.43 -23.95 -60.09
C SER A 3 -7.43 -23.02 -59.35
N ARG A 4 -8.62 -22.73 -59.88
CA ARG A 4 -9.70 -22.08 -59.09
C ARG A 4 -10.68 -23.08 -58.47
N ASP A 5 -10.49 -24.38 -58.76
CA ASP A 5 -11.45 -25.47 -58.54
C ASP A 5 -10.82 -26.66 -57.81
N ALA A 6 -9.85 -26.40 -56.91
CA ALA A 6 -9.30 -27.42 -56.03
C ALA A 6 -10.17 -27.58 -54.78
N ALA A 7 -11.22 -28.39 -54.87
CA ALA A 7 -11.97 -28.84 -53.69
C ALA A 7 -11.10 -29.82 -52.89
N PHE A 8 -10.70 -29.44 -51.68
CA PHE A 8 -10.00 -30.32 -50.76
C PHE A 8 -11.02 -31.13 -49.95
N GLU A 9 -10.97 -32.46 -50.05
CA GLU A 9 -11.81 -33.35 -49.24
C GLU A 9 -11.23 -33.43 -47.82
N ILE A 10 -11.91 -32.79 -46.87
CA ILE A 10 -11.47 -32.71 -45.46
C ILE A 10 -12.05 -33.89 -44.67
N LYS A 11 -11.20 -34.64 -43.97
CA LYS A 11 -11.66 -35.76 -43.13
C LYS A 11 -12.05 -35.27 -41.74
N LYS A 12 -13.09 -35.90 -41.18
CA LYS A 12 -13.60 -35.61 -39.84
C LYS A 12 -12.51 -35.85 -38.78
N GLY A 13 -11.96 -34.77 -38.23
CA GLY A 13 -10.90 -34.80 -37.21
C GLY A 13 -9.63 -34.02 -37.60
N GLU A 14 -9.51 -33.54 -38.84
CA GLU A 14 -8.36 -32.74 -39.28
C GLU A 14 -8.47 -31.27 -38.84
N LEU A 15 -7.37 -30.70 -38.36
CA LEU A 15 -7.24 -29.31 -37.90
C LEU A 15 -6.56 -28.46 -38.97
N PHE A 16 -7.16 -27.32 -39.30
CA PHE A 16 -6.62 -26.35 -40.27
C PHE A 16 -6.09 -25.12 -39.54
N PHE A 17 -4.94 -24.61 -40.00
CA PHE A 17 -4.32 -23.40 -39.46
C PHE A 17 -4.21 -22.34 -40.56
N GLY A 18 -5.07 -21.33 -40.52
CA GLY A 18 -4.98 -20.18 -41.40
C GLY A 18 -4.03 -19.12 -40.83
N TYR A 19 -2.93 -18.83 -41.52
CA TYR A 19 -2.05 -17.73 -41.13
C TYR A 19 -2.62 -16.39 -41.64
N GLN A 20 -3.37 -15.72 -40.77
CA GLN A 20 -4.13 -14.50 -41.06
C GLN A 20 -3.35 -13.41 -41.85
N PRO A 21 -2.05 -13.13 -41.58
CA PRO A 21 -1.30 -12.14 -42.35
C PRO A 21 -1.14 -12.43 -43.85
N PHE A 22 -1.23 -13.69 -44.30
CA PHE A 22 -1.24 -14.00 -45.74
C PHE A 22 -2.59 -13.72 -46.38
N ALA A 23 -3.70 -13.95 -45.66
CA ALA A 23 -5.05 -13.68 -46.17
C ALA A 23 -5.33 -12.17 -46.32
N THR A 24 -4.81 -11.36 -45.40
CA THR A 24 -4.95 -9.89 -45.44
C THR A 24 -4.02 -9.21 -46.46
N LYS A 25 -3.25 -9.98 -47.23
CA LYS A 25 -2.26 -9.49 -48.20
C LYS A 25 -2.35 -10.21 -49.56
N ASP A 26 -3.47 -10.88 -49.85
CA ASP A 26 -3.66 -11.55 -51.14
C ASP A 26 -3.78 -10.49 -52.26
N PRO A 27 -2.85 -10.43 -53.23
CA PRO A 27 -2.90 -9.48 -54.36
C PRO A 27 -4.09 -9.70 -55.31
N LYS A 28 -4.89 -10.76 -55.11
CA LYS A 28 -6.17 -10.99 -55.82
C LYS A 28 -7.37 -10.37 -55.11
N VAL A 29 -7.20 -9.94 -53.86
CA VAL A 29 -8.26 -9.39 -53.00
C VAL A 29 -8.01 -7.90 -52.73
N PHE A 30 -6.75 -7.54 -52.53
CA PHE A 30 -6.30 -6.16 -52.39
C PHE A 30 -5.37 -5.83 -53.56
N GLU A 31 -5.71 -4.81 -54.34
CA GLU A 31 -4.75 -4.08 -55.17
C GLU A 31 -3.59 -3.60 -54.26
N ASP A 32 -2.35 -3.46 -54.75
CA ASP A 32 -1.16 -3.05 -53.98
C ASP A 32 -1.18 -3.43 -52.48
N PRO A 33 -1.18 -4.73 -52.13
CA PRO A 33 -1.49 -5.23 -50.77
C PRO A 33 -0.42 -4.89 -49.71
N GLU A 34 0.72 -4.35 -50.14
CA GLU A 34 1.82 -3.91 -49.28
C GLU A 34 1.78 -2.41 -48.97
N GLU A 35 0.94 -1.62 -49.65
CA GLU A 35 0.78 -0.18 -49.36
C GLU A 35 -0.38 0.11 -48.38
N PHE A 36 -0.15 1.05 -47.47
CA PHE A 36 -1.17 1.51 -46.54
C PHE A 36 -2.14 2.48 -47.22
N MET A 37 -3.23 1.95 -47.76
CA MET A 37 -4.27 2.73 -48.45
C MET A 37 -5.56 2.82 -47.63
N SER A 38 -5.61 3.81 -46.72
CA SER A 38 -6.77 4.05 -45.83
C SER A 38 -8.09 4.32 -46.57
N HIS A 39 -8.03 4.94 -47.75
CA HIS A 39 -9.21 5.28 -48.56
C HIS A 39 -9.98 4.06 -49.09
N ARG A 40 -9.38 2.85 -49.10
CA ARG A 40 -10.04 1.62 -49.56
C ARG A 40 -11.19 1.15 -48.67
N PHE A 41 -11.27 1.69 -47.45
CA PHE A 41 -12.32 1.38 -46.48
C PHE A 41 -13.29 2.56 -46.29
N VAL A 42 -13.28 3.54 -47.21
CA VAL A 42 -14.13 4.74 -47.14
C VAL A 42 -14.83 4.94 -48.49
N ARG A 43 -16.15 4.84 -48.49
CA ARG A 43 -17.00 5.08 -49.67
C ARG A 43 -18.09 6.07 -49.31
N GLU A 44 -18.24 7.11 -50.13
CA GLU A 44 -19.22 8.21 -49.93
C GLU A 44 -19.19 8.90 -48.55
N GLY A 45 -18.14 8.69 -47.75
CA GLY A 45 -17.98 9.24 -46.40
C GLY A 45 -18.24 8.24 -45.27
N GLU A 46 -18.68 7.02 -45.57
CA GLU A 46 -18.94 5.95 -44.60
C GLU A 46 -17.87 4.83 -44.66
N ILE A 47 -17.74 4.08 -43.56
CA ILE A 47 -16.79 2.97 -43.42
C ILE A 47 -17.52 1.66 -43.70
N GLU A 48 -17.31 1.07 -44.88
CA GLU A 48 -17.83 -0.26 -45.22
C GLU A 48 -16.96 -1.37 -44.59
N ALA A 49 -17.61 -2.43 -44.09
CA ALA A 49 -16.94 -3.68 -43.77
C ALA A 49 -16.71 -4.49 -45.05
N PHE A 50 -15.55 -5.16 -45.17
CA PHE A 50 -15.18 -5.87 -46.39
C PHE A 50 -16.04 -7.13 -46.62
N GLU A 51 -16.97 -7.08 -47.58
CA GLU A 51 -17.77 -8.23 -47.98
C GLU A 51 -17.00 -9.19 -48.89
N SER A 52 -16.52 -10.30 -48.34
CA SER A 52 -15.97 -11.40 -49.14
C SER A 52 -17.11 -12.31 -49.65
N ASN A 53 -17.64 -12.02 -50.84
CA ASN A 53 -18.51 -12.90 -51.63
C ASN A 53 -19.66 -13.61 -50.88
N GLY A 54 -20.72 -12.85 -50.58
CA GLY A 54 -22.09 -13.38 -50.69
C GLY A 54 -22.65 -14.17 -49.51
N ARG A 55 -22.41 -13.73 -48.27
CA ARG A 55 -23.35 -13.93 -47.14
C ARG A 55 -23.37 -12.68 -46.27
N GLU A 56 -24.56 -12.16 -46.01
CA GLU A 56 -24.77 -11.21 -44.91
C GLU A 56 -24.26 -11.86 -43.61
N ILE A 57 -23.57 -11.08 -42.77
CA ILE A 57 -23.24 -11.52 -41.42
C ILE A 57 -24.48 -11.28 -40.56
N ASP A 58 -25.38 -12.25 -40.60
CA ASP A 58 -26.58 -12.31 -39.75
C ASP A 58 -26.24 -12.19 -38.25
N ASP A 59 -27.29 -11.81 -37.50
CA ASP A 59 -27.34 -11.61 -36.05
C ASP A 59 -26.63 -12.73 -35.24
N PRO A 60 -26.01 -12.44 -34.07
CA PRO A 60 -24.99 -13.30 -33.49
C PRO A 60 -25.58 -14.59 -32.90
N THR A 61 -25.54 -15.66 -33.70
CA THR A 61 -25.81 -17.03 -33.27
C THR A 61 -24.58 -17.71 -32.68
N VAL A 62 -24.82 -18.73 -31.85
CA VAL A 62 -23.91 -19.27 -30.82
C VAL A 62 -22.59 -19.87 -31.34
N GLU A 63 -22.41 -20.04 -32.65
CA GLU A 63 -21.26 -20.77 -33.23
C GLU A 63 -20.12 -19.86 -33.76
N ASN A 64 -20.31 -18.54 -33.87
CA ASN A 64 -19.29 -17.64 -34.41
C ASN A 64 -18.47 -16.92 -33.30
N LYS A 65 -17.22 -17.37 -33.06
CA LYS A 65 -16.31 -16.74 -32.09
C LYS A 65 -15.66 -15.45 -32.63
N GLN A 66 -16.38 -14.33 -32.59
CA GLN A 66 -15.76 -13.01 -32.75
C GLN A 66 -14.96 -12.61 -31.51
N CYS A 67 -13.97 -11.72 -31.68
CA CYS A 67 -13.21 -11.14 -30.58
C CYS A 67 -14.16 -10.37 -29.64
N PRO A 68 -14.31 -10.75 -28.35
CA PRO A 68 -15.30 -10.14 -27.42
C PRO A 68 -15.08 -8.67 -27.09
N ARG A 69 -14.04 -8.05 -27.66
CA ARG A 69 -13.62 -6.66 -27.43
C ARG A 69 -13.27 -5.93 -28.73
N LYS A 70 -13.74 -6.40 -29.89
CA LYS A 70 -13.43 -5.79 -31.20
C LYS A 70 -13.68 -4.27 -31.20
N ASP A 71 -14.82 -3.84 -30.64
CA ASP A 71 -15.24 -2.44 -30.62
C ASP A 71 -14.44 -1.62 -29.60
N LEU A 72 -14.02 -2.24 -28.48
CA LEU A 72 -13.13 -1.61 -27.50
C LEU A 72 -11.71 -1.44 -28.05
N VAL A 73 -11.19 -2.41 -28.81
CA VAL A 73 -9.89 -2.29 -29.49
C VAL A 73 -9.94 -1.19 -30.55
N LEU A 74 -10.98 -1.16 -31.38
CA LEU A 74 -11.19 -0.10 -32.37
C LEU A 74 -11.36 1.28 -31.72
N LEU A 75 -12.07 1.38 -30.59
CA LEU A 75 -12.22 2.62 -29.83
C LEU A 75 -10.88 3.10 -29.27
N LEU A 76 -10.08 2.21 -28.65
CA LEU A 76 -8.76 2.53 -28.13
C LEU A 76 -7.79 2.95 -29.25
N SER A 77 -7.80 2.26 -30.40
CA SER A 77 -7.00 2.65 -31.56
C SER A 77 -7.42 4.02 -32.13
N ARG A 78 -8.73 4.34 -32.14
CA ARG A 78 -9.22 5.67 -32.53
C ARG A 78 -8.76 6.76 -31.57
N VAL A 79 -8.89 6.55 -30.26
CA VAL A 79 -8.41 7.50 -29.24
C VAL A 79 -6.91 7.73 -29.37
N MET A 80 -6.11 6.65 -29.48
CA MET A 80 -4.66 6.75 -29.63
C MET A 80 -4.24 7.51 -30.90
N LEU A 81 -4.92 7.28 -32.03
CA LEU A 81 -4.68 8.02 -33.27
C LEU A 81 -5.08 9.50 -33.15
N VAL A 82 -6.20 9.80 -32.49
CA VAL A 82 -6.63 11.19 -32.24
C VAL A 82 -5.63 11.91 -31.33
N GLU A 83 -5.15 11.29 -30.25
CA GLU A 83 -4.10 11.88 -29.41
C GLU A 83 -2.79 12.10 -30.16
N LEU A 84 -2.38 11.16 -31.04
CA LEU A 84 -1.21 11.32 -31.91
C LEU A 84 -1.34 12.52 -32.86
N PHE A 85 -2.49 12.72 -33.51
CA PHE A 85 -2.73 13.87 -34.39
C PHE A 85 -2.99 15.18 -33.65
N LEU A 86 -3.45 15.15 -32.39
CA LEU A 86 -3.60 16.35 -31.55
C LEU A 86 -2.26 16.80 -30.94
N CYS A 87 -1.28 15.91 -30.79
CA CYS A 87 0.03 16.23 -30.21
C CYS A 87 1.12 16.53 -31.25
N TYR A 88 0.94 16.13 -32.52
CA TYR A 88 1.98 16.25 -33.56
C TYR A 88 1.39 16.57 -34.95
N ASP A 89 1.77 17.71 -35.53
CA ASP A 89 1.26 18.17 -36.84
C ASP A 89 1.65 17.25 -38.02
N THR A 90 2.77 16.53 -37.91
CA THR A 90 3.19 15.49 -38.86
C THR A 90 4.03 14.41 -38.17
N PHE A 91 3.84 13.14 -38.56
CA PHE A 91 4.68 12.01 -38.15
C PHE A 91 4.92 11.04 -39.30
N THR A 92 6.08 10.38 -39.32
CA THR A 92 6.48 9.45 -40.39
C THR A 92 6.82 8.08 -39.80
N ILE A 93 6.06 7.05 -40.19
CA ILE A 93 6.35 5.66 -39.83
C ILE A 93 7.14 5.02 -40.99
N LYS A 94 8.42 4.71 -40.78
CA LYS A 94 9.22 3.95 -41.76
C LYS A 94 9.05 2.46 -41.55
N ALA A 95 8.54 1.77 -42.57
CA ALA A 95 8.60 0.31 -42.66
C ALA A 95 10.05 -0.14 -42.91
N GLY A 96 10.65 -0.76 -41.89
CA GLY A 96 11.91 -1.49 -42.01
C GLY A 96 11.68 -2.95 -41.64
N THR A 97 12.46 -3.86 -42.23
CA THR A 97 12.42 -5.30 -41.94
C THR A 97 12.44 -5.55 -40.44
N LEU A 98 11.47 -6.31 -39.94
CA LEU A 98 11.33 -6.64 -38.51
C LEU A 98 12.37 -7.69 -38.08
N LEU A 99 13.65 -7.33 -38.12
CA LEU A 99 14.48 -7.63 -36.96
C LEU A 99 13.77 -6.98 -35.77
N LEU A 100 13.45 -7.76 -34.73
CA LEU A 100 12.77 -7.30 -33.51
C LEU A 100 13.70 -6.42 -32.66
N GLY A 101 14.14 -5.31 -33.25
CA GLY A 101 14.84 -4.18 -32.65
C GLY A 101 13.87 -3.06 -32.32
N SER A 102 12.69 -3.41 -31.79
CA SER A 102 12.00 -2.48 -30.92
C SER A 102 12.99 -2.03 -29.84
N SER A 103 13.07 -0.72 -29.58
CA SER A 103 13.35 -0.27 -28.21
C SER A 103 12.13 -0.59 -27.34
N ALA A 104 11.81 -1.88 -27.25
CA ALA A 104 11.32 -2.42 -26.01
C ALA A 104 12.45 -2.11 -25.03
N THR A 105 12.14 -1.36 -23.99
CA THR A 105 12.94 -1.40 -22.78
C THR A 105 12.86 -2.84 -22.29
N PHE A 106 13.78 -3.69 -22.75
CA PHE A 106 13.93 -5.05 -22.27
C PHE A 106 14.39 -4.93 -20.83
N THR A 107 13.43 -4.78 -19.93
CA THR A 107 13.65 -4.84 -18.50
C THR A 107 14.21 -6.24 -18.23
N LEU A 108 15.52 -6.32 -18.02
CA LEU A 108 16.20 -7.59 -17.88
C LEU A 108 15.57 -8.35 -16.71
N LEU A 109 15.09 -9.56 -16.98
CA LEU A 109 14.58 -10.46 -15.95
C LEU A 109 15.77 -10.94 -15.11
N THR A 110 16.03 -10.22 -14.02
CA THR A 110 17.13 -10.45 -13.11
C THR A 110 16.67 -11.29 -11.93
N LYS A 111 17.52 -12.23 -11.51
CA LYS A 111 17.39 -12.78 -10.16
C LYS A 111 17.97 -11.77 -9.19
N ALA A 112 17.29 -11.52 -8.08
CA ALA A 112 17.83 -10.72 -6.99
C ALA A 112 19.23 -11.26 -6.61
N THR A 113 20.25 -10.42 -6.75
CA THR A 113 21.66 -10.81 -6.95
C THR A 113 22.42 -11.22 -5.70
N SER A 114 21.83 -11.03 -4.52
CA SER A 114 22.46 -11.23 -3.22
C SER A 114 22.12 -12.58 -2.57
N ASN A 115 22.88 -12.93 -1.54
CA ASN A 115 22.77 -14.20 -0.81
C ASN A 115 22.50 -13.95 0.69
N TYR A 116 21.88 -14.93 1.36
CA TYR A 116 21.57 -14.91 2.80
C TYR A 116 22.77 -15.19 3.72
N GLY A 117 23.97 -15.36 3.15
CA GLY A 117 25.18 -15.76 3.86
C GLY A 117 25.18 -17.24 4.25
N LEU A 118 26.04 -17.62 5.19
CA LEU A 118 26.04 -18.97 5.75
C LEU A 118 24.78 -19.21 6.61
N PRO A 119 24.16 -20.40 6.57
CA PRO A 119 23.08 -20.76 7.49
C PRO A 119 23.47 -20.48 8.95
N PHE A 120 22.50 -20.03 9.76
CA PHE A 120 22.65 -19.60 11.15
C PHE A 120 23.50 -18.34 11.36
N PHE A 121 24.70 -18.23 10.76
CA PHE A 121 25.62 -17.11 10.97
C PHE A 121 25.29 -15.84 10.18
N GLY A 122 24.81 -15.97 8.93
CA GLY A 122 24.33 -14.84 8.11
C GLY A 122 23.26 -14.00 8.81
N PRO A 123 22.17 -14.61 9.32
CA PRO A 123 21.16 -13.92 10.12
C PRO A 123 21.70 -13.19 11.35
N ILE A 124 22.71 -13.76 12.03
CA ILE A 124 23.33 -13.14 13.21
C ILE A 124 24.15 -11.91 12.78
N LYS A 125 24.96 -12.02 11.73
CA LYS A 125 25.73 -10.88 11.18
C LYS A 125 24.81 -9.76 10.73
N ASP A 126 23.82 -10.05 9.88
CA ASP A 126 22.88 -9.03 9.39
C ASP A 126 22.13 -8.36 10.55
N ARG A 127 21.70 -9.12 11.57
CA ARG A 127 21.06 -8.56 12.78
C ARG A 127 21.99 -7.66 13.60
N LEU A 128 23.29 -7.97 13.68
CA LEU A 128 24.27 -7.13 14.36
C LEU A 128 24.56 -5.84 13.57
N ASP A 129 24.68 -5.95 12.25
CA ASP A 129 24.87 -4.81 11.37
C ASP A 129 23.66 -3.86 11.43
N TYR A 130 22.44 -4.42 11.40
CA TYR A 130 21.17 -3.70 11.47
C TYR A 130 20.96 -2.91 12.77
N PHE A 131 21.30 -3.48 13.95
CA PHE A 131 21.06 -2.85 15.24
C PHE A 131 22.25 -2.08 15.83
N TYR A 132 23.49 -2.48 15.54
CA TYR A 132 24.67 -2.01 16.29
C TYR A 132 25.80 -1.46 15.43
N HIS A 133 26.16 -2.07 14.29
CA HIS A 133 27.33 -1.62 13.52
C HIS A 133 27.01 -0.54 12.47
N GLN A 134 25.83 -0.61 11.83
CA GLN A 134 25.43 0.28 10.73
C GLN A 134 24.21 1.12 11.12
N GLY A 135 23.25 0.50 11.82
CA GLY A 135 21.93 1.07 12.04
C GLY A 135 21.00 0.83 10.85
N LYS A 136 19.69 0.91 11.10
CA LYS A 136 18.59 0.52 10.20
C LYS A 136 18.70 1.11 8.78
N ASP A 137 18.91 2.42 8.64
CA ASP A 137 18.86 3.09 7.33
C ASP A 137 20.15 2.83 6.53
N THR A 138 21.30 2.98 7.18
CA THR A 138 22.62 2.63 6.64
C THR A 138 22.66 1.18 6.15
N PHE A 139 22.06 0.24 6.92
CA PHE A 139 22.00 -1.18 6.57
C PHE A 139 21.37 -1.43 5.19
N PHE A 140 20.31 -0.70 4.85
CA PHE A 140 19.67 -0.80 3.54
C PHE A 140 20.40 0.02 2.47
N GLN A 141 20.86 1.24 2.78
CA GLN A 141 21.67 2.06 1.85
C GLN A 141 22.93 1.33 1.37
N THR A 142 23.69 0.72 2.27
CA THR A 142 24.89 -0.05 1.93
C THR A 142 24.56 -1.20 0.97
N ARG A 143 23.48 -1.95 1.21
CA ARG A 143 23.08 -3.07 0.34
C ARG A 143 22.54 -2.62 -1.02
N ILE A 144 21.88 -1.45 -1.10
CA ILE A 144 21.52 -0.83 -2.40
C ILE A 144 22.80 -0.53 -3.20
N GLN A 145 23.82 0.04 -2.56
CA GLN A 145 25.10 0.37 -3.20
C GLN A 145 25.89 -0.89 -3.60
N GLU A 146 25.97 -1.89 -2.73
CA GLU A 146 26.66 -3.16 -3.00
C GLU A 146 26.02 -3.97 -4.13
N HIS A 147 24.69 -3.93 -4.26
CA HIS A 147 23.95 -4.71 -5.26
C HIS A 147 23.52 -3.91 -6.49
N GLN A 148 23.73 -2.58 -6.48
CA GLN A 148 23.23 -1.63 -7.49
C GLN A 148 21.73 -1.83 -7.79
N SER A 149 20.94 -2.09 -6.74
CA SER A 149 19.53 -2.48 -6.84
C SER A 149 18.73 -2.10 -5.60
N THR A 150 17.51 -1.63 -5.80
CA THR A 150 16.49 -1.42 -4.74
C THR A 150 15.72 -2.70 -4.39
N VAL A 151 15.98 -3.80 -5.12
CA VAL A 151 15.39 -5.12 -4.89
C VAL A 151 16.49 -6.16 -4.70
N PHE A 152 16.58 -6.74 -3.50
CA PHE A 152 17.61 -7.72 -3.15
C PHE A 152 17.20 -8.68 -2.03
N ARG A 153 17.92 -9.79 -1.88
CA ARG A 153 17.76 -10.79 -0.82
C ARG A 153 18.56 -10.37 0.43
N THR A 154 17.98 -10.50 1.62
CA THR A 154 18.69 -10.23 2.88
C THR A 154 18.04 -10.96 4.06
N ASN A 155 18.71 -11.02 5.21
CA ASN A 155 18.08 -11.48 6.45
C ASN A 155 17.47 -10.30 7.21
N MET A 156 16.26 -10.48 7.73
CA MET A 156 15.68 -9.57 8.71
C MET A 156 15.71 -10.15 10.13
N PRO A 157 15.92 -9.31 11.16
CA PRO A 157 15.67 -9.69 12.55
C PRO A 157 14.24 -10.25 12.75
N PRO A 158 13.98 -11.11 13.76
CA PRO A 158 14.82 -11.39 14.94
C PRO A 158 15.60 -12.72 14.92
N GLY A 159 15.74 -13.39 13.76
CA GLY A 159 16.34 -14.73 13.63
C GLY A 159 17.72 -14.90 14.34
N PRO A 160 18.11 -16.13 14.71
CA PRO A 160 17.50 -17.41 14.31
C PRO A 160 16.51 -18.03 15.33
N PHE A 161 16.56 -17.67 16.62
CA PHE A 161 15.79 -18.40 17.64
C PHE A 161 14.32 -17.98 17.76
N ILE A 162 13.99 -16.72 17.45
CA ILE A 162 12.61 -16.20 17.50
C ILE A 162 11.92 -16.34 16.12
N SER A 163 12.69 -16.29 15.03
CA SER A 163 12.24 -16.47 13.66
C SER A 163 12.99 -17.64 13.02
N SER A 164 12.27 -18.72 12.71
CA SER A 164 12.81 -19.93 12.08
C SER A 164 13.27 -19.73 10.63
N ASN A 165 12.90 -18.61 9.99
CA ASN A 165 13.40 -18.23 8.67
C ASN A 165 13.44 -16.69 8.54
N SER A 166 14.65 -16.12 8.63
CA SER A 166 14.90 -14.68 8.49
C SER A 166 14.96 -14.19 7.04
N ASN A 167 14.96 -15.09 6.06
CA ASN A 167 15.24 -14.78 4.66
C ASN A 167 14.08 -14.00 4.04
N VAL A 168 14.37 -12.82 3.50
CA VAL A 168 13.40 -11.99 2.75
C VAL A 168 13.95 -11.53 1.40
N ILE A 169 13.05 -11.03 0.55
CA ILE A 169 13.37 -10.17 -0.59
C ILE A 169 12.90 -8.77 -0.22
N ALA A 170 13.85 -7.86 -0.04
CA ALA A 170 13.63 -6.45 0.26
C ALA A 170 13.21 -5.70 -1.01
N LEU A 171 12.19 -4.85 -0.88
CA LEU A 171 11.67 -3.92 -1.89
C LEU A 171 11.76 -2.49 -1.34
N LEU A 172 12.62 -1.66 -1.93
CA LEU A 172 13.04 -0.37 -1.37
C LEU A 172 12.76 0.82 -2.30
N ASP A 173 11.92 0.65 -3.31
CA ASP A 173 11.52 1.70 -4.25
C ASP A 173 10.00 1.78 -4.43
N ALA A 174 9.53 2.93 -4.90
CA ALA A 174 8.12 3.25 -5.02
C ALA A 174 7.37 2.41 -6.08
N ILE A 175 8.06 1.73 -6.99
CA ILE A 175 7.49 0.92 -8.07
C ILE A 175 7.33 -0.54 -7.64
N SER A 176 8.32 -1.10 -6.95
CA SER A 176 8.30 -2.49 -6.48
C SER A 176 7.44 -2.66 -5.23
N PHE A 177 7.54 -1.74 -4.27
CA PHE A 177 6.88 -1.82 -2.96
C PHE A 177 5.35 -2.12 -2.99
N PRO A 178 4.54 -1.55 -3.90
CA PRO A 178 3.08 -1.76 -3.92
C PRO A 178 2.61 -3.21 -4.09
N ILE A 179 3.46 -4.15 -4.53
CA ILE A 179 3.10 -5.58 -4.56
C ILE A 179 2.70 -6.11 -3.17
N LEU A 180 3.20 -5.49 -2.09
CA LEU A 180 2.86 -5.83 -0.71
C LEU A 180 1.40 -5.53 -0.32
N PHE A 181 0.67 -4.79 -1.17
CA PHE A 181 -0.75 -4.46 -0.99
C PHE A 181 -1.67 -5.39 -1.80
N ASP A 182 -1.17 -6.00 -2.87
CA ASP A 182 -1.94 -6.88 -3.76
C ASP A 182 -2.20 -8.24 -3.08
N THR A 183 -3.27 -8.30 -2.27
CA THR A 183 -3.64 -9.50 -1.52
C THR A 183 -4.10 -10.67 -2.40
N SER A 184 -4.22 -10.49 -3.72
CA SER A 184 -4.37 -11.61 -4.67
C SER A 184 -3.04 -12.34 -4.88
N LYS A 185 -1.92 -11.60 -4.93
CA LYS A 185 -0.56 -12.10 -5.15
C LYS A 185 0.24 -12.37 -3.88
N VAL A 186 -0.01 -11.63 -2.80
CA VAL A 186 0.68 -11.80 -1.51
C VAL A 186 -0.26 -12.26 -0.40
N GLN A 187 0.22 -13.18 0.43
CA GLN A 187 -0.41 -13.64 1.65
C GLN A 187 0.08 -12.80 2.84
N LYS A 188 -0.86 -12.34 3.66
CA LYS A 188 -0.62 -11.46 4.81
C LYS A 188 -0.95 -12.19 6.13
N LEU A 189 -0.80 -13.51 6.12
CA LEU A 189 -1.02 -14.44 7.23
C LEU A 189 0.14 -14.35 8.23
N ASN A 190 -0.14 -13.97 9.47
CA ASN A 190 0.80 -13.96 10.60
C ASN A 190 2.04 -13.05 10.49
N VAL A 191 2.19 -12.27 9.41
CA VAL A 191 3.38 -11.45 9.10
C VAL A 191 3.35 -10.00 9.62
N LEU A 192 2.45 -9.66 10.57
CA LEU A 192 2.30 -8.28 11.06
C LEU A 192 3.61 -7.69 11.61
N VAL A 193 4.40 -8.51 12.32
CA VAL A 193 5.69 -8.12 12.91
C VAL A 193 6.87 -8.82 12.21
N GLY A 194 6.66 -9.18 10.94
CA GLY A 194 7.69 -9.73 10.06
C GLY A 194 7.77 -11.25 10.03
N THR A 195 8.99 -11.76 10.19
CA THR A 195 9.33 -13.18 9.99
C THR A 195 8.93 -14.09 11.15
N TYR A 196 8.29 -13.55 12.19
CA TYR A 196 7.74 -14.27 13.32
C TYR A 196 6.36 -13.76 13.72
N MET A 197 5.65 -14.55 14.53
CA MET A 197 4.43 -14.13 15.20
C MET A 197 4.61 -14.29 16.72
N PRO A 198 4.23 -13.30 17.55
CA PRO A 198 4.22 -13.45 19.01
C PRO A 198 3.23 -14.54 19.45
N SER A 199 3.48 -15.17 20.59
CA SER A 199 2.57 -16.19 21.13
C SER A 199 1.15 -15.62 21.31
N THR A 200 0.15 -16.38 20.89
CA THR A 200 -1.27 -16.01 21.10
C THR A 200 -1.64 -15.91 22.57
N ALA A 201 -0.83 -16.45 23.49
CA ALA A 201 -0.99 -16.22 24.93
C ALA A 201 -0.97 -14.73 25.31
N LEU A 202 -0.23 -13.88 24.57
CA LEU A 202 -0.22 -12.43 24.75
C LEU A 202 -1.51 -11.73 24.28
N THR A 203 -2.39 -12.47 23.59
CA THR A 203 -3.64 -12.01 22.99
C THR A 203 -4.81 -12.93 23.36
N GLY A 204 -4.77 -13.50 24.58
CA GLY A 204 -5.86 -14.29 25.16
C GLY A 204 -6.13 -15.62 24.44
N GLY A 205 -5.14 -16.18 23.74
CA GLY A 205 -5.27 -17.37 22.90
C GLY A 205 -5.67 -17.10 21.44
N TYR A 206 -6.00 -15.86 21.08
CA TYR A 206 -6.56 -15.52 19.77
C TYR A 206 -5.54 -14.92 18.79
N ARG A 207 -5.63 -15.30 17.52
CA ARG A 207 -5.00 -14.55 16.42
C ARG A 207 -5.88 -13.33 16.11
N VAL A 208 -5.46 -12.14 16.55
CA VAL A 208 -6.21 -10.88 16.31
C VAL A 208 -6.19 -10.47 14.83
N CYS A 209 -7.16 -9.65 14.40
CA CYS A 209 -7.41 -9.24 13.00
C CYS A 209 -6.14 -8.87 12.20
N ALA A 210 -5.18 -8.20 12.86
CA ALA A 210 -3.94 -7.75 12.24
C ALA A 210 -3.08 -8.92 11.71
N TYR A 211 -3.13 -10.11 12.33
CA TYR A 211 -2.44 -11.32 11.89
C TYR A 211 -3.25 -12.21 10.93
N LEU A 212 -4.53 -11.90 10.66
CA LEU A 212 -5.36 -12.71 9.77
C LEU A 212 -5.17 -12.34 8.29
N ASP A 213 -5.13 -13.32 7.38
CA ASP A 213 -5.18 -13.04 5.93
C ASP A 213 -6.63 -12.75 5.48
N PRO A 214 -6.87 -11.93 4.43
CA PRO A 214 -8.23 -11.68 3.94
C PRO A 214 -8.99 -12.91 3.46
N SER A 215 -8.29 -14.00 3.11
CA SER A 215 -8.92 -15.30 2.82
C SER A 215 -9.52 -16.00 4.04
N GLU A 216 -9.17 -15.59 5.27
CA GLU A 216 -9.78 -16.13 6.48
C GLU A 216 -11.14 -15.46 6.74
N PRO A 217 -12.28 -16.20 6.83
CA PRO A 217 -13.60 -15.59 7.02
C PRO A 217 -13.70 -14.69 8.25
N LYS A 218 -12.93 -15.02 9.30
CA LYS A 218 -12.77 -14.16 10.47
C LYS A 218 -12.22 -12.79 10.04
N HIS A 219 -11.19 -12.65 9.20
CA HIS A 219 -10.67 -11.34 8.80
C HIS A 219 -11.77 -10.39 8.31
N ALA A 220 -12.71 -10.85 7.49
CA ALA A 220 -13.82 -9.98 7.04
C ALA A 220 -14.76 -9.59 8.19
N LEU A 221 -15.14 -10.55 9.05
CA LEU A 221 -15.91 -10.30 10.28
C LEU A 221 -15.11 -9.60 11.38
N LEU A 222 -13.79 -9.45 11.23
CA LEU A 222 -12.88 -8.82 12.19
C LEU A 222 -12.48 -7.40 11.72
N LYS A 223 -12.42 -7.18 10.41
CA LYS A 223 -12.03 -5.92 9.80
C LYS A 223 -13.23 -5.09 9.40
N ARG A 224 -14.30 -5.71 8.89
CA ARG A 224 -15.63 -5.10 9.03
C ARG A 224 -15.89 -4.89 10.51
N LEU A 225 -15.30 -5.70 11.42
CA LEU A 225 -15.31 -5.36 12.84
C LEU A 225 -14.49 -4.10 13.20
N ILE A 226 -14.30 -3.16 12.29
CA ILE A 226 -13.84 -1.80 12.51
C ILE A 226 -14.64 -0.82 11.54
N PHE A 227 -15.88 -1.15 11.02
CA PHE A 227 -16.69 -0.47 9.93
C PHE A 227 -18.21 -0.05 10.13
N SER A 228 -19.08 -0.75 10.87
CA SER A 228 -20.55 -0.59 11.08
C SER A 228 -21.05 -0.08 12.48
N ILE A 229 -21.26 1.25 12.62
CA ILE A 229 -21.69 2.05 13.81
C ILE A 229 -20.65 2.40 14.91
N LEU A 230 -19.52 3.03 14.56
CA LEU A 230 -19.00 4.24 15.25
C LEU A 230 -19.57 5.50 14.56
N ALA A 231 -20.68 5.41 13.82
CA ALA A 231 -21.48 6.58 13.42
C ALA A 231 -22.28 7.18 14.62
N SER A 232 -22.02 6.66 15.83
CA SER A 232 -22.26 7.30 17.12
C SER A 232 -20.95 7.54 17.91
N LEU A 233 -19.77 7.40 17.26
CA LEU A 233 -18.54 8.05 17.74
C LEU A 233 -17.98 9.12 16.79
N HIS A 234 -18.35 9.20 15.50
CA HIS A 234 -17.80 10.22 14.57
C HIS A 234 -18.08 11.66 15.01
N ASP A 235 -19.28 11.84 15.54
CA ASP A 235 -19.84 12.98 16.24
C ASP A 235 -19.10 13.28 17.55
N LYS A 236 -18.50 12.27 18.19
CA LYS A 236 -17.67 12.42 19.39
C LYS A 236 -16.21 12.80 19.08
N PHE A 237 -15.65 12.43 17.92
CA PHE A 237 -14.20 12.58 17.65
C PHE A 237 -13.70 14.01 17.85
N ILE A 238 -14.24 14.98 17.10
CA ILE A 238 -13.75 16.36 17.14
C ILE A 238 -14.03 17.01 18.51
N PRO A 239 -15.27 16.99 19.06
CA PRO A 239 -15.54 17.63 20.35
C PRO A 239 -14.71 17.06 21.50
N LEU A 240 -14.55 15.73 21.56
CA LEU A 240 -13.78 15.08 22.61
C LEU A 240 -12.28 15.33 22.46
N PHE A 241 -11.74 15.25 21.25
CA PHE A 241 -10.30 15.45 21.03
C PHE A 241 -9.88 16.90 21.30
N ARG A 242 -10.69 17.89 20.90
CA ARG A 242 -10.46 19.31 21.25
C ARG A 242 -10.45 19.53 22.76
N ASN A 243 -11.36 18.89 23.50
CA ASN A 243 -11.35 18.96 24.96
C ASN A 243 -10.04 18.37 25.55
N CYS A 244 -9.63 17.18 25.12
CA CYS A 244 -8.38 16.56 25.56
C CYS A 244 -7.13 17.36 25.16
N LEU A 245 -7.11 18.00 23.98
CA LEU A 245 -6.06 18.91 23.56
C LEU A 245 -6.01 20.19 24.42
N SER A 246 -7.17 20.77 24.76
CA SER A 246 -7.23 21.92 25.66
C SER A 246 -6.68 21.59 27.05
N GLU A 247 -7.03 20.42 27.61
CA GLU A 247 -6.45 19.92 28.87
C GLU A 247 -4.93 19.72 28.77
N LEU A 248 -4.44 19.14 27.66
CA LEU A 248 -3.00 18.99 27.39
C LEU A 248 -2.29 20.33 27.32
N PHE A 249 -2.85 21.32 26.62
CA PHE A 249 -2.19 22.61 26.44
C PHE A 249 -2.15 23.43 27.73
N VAL A 250 -3.17 23.36 28.59
CA VAL A 250 -3.12 23.95 29.93
C VAL A 250 -1.98 23.32 30.74
N ASN A 251 -1.90 21.98 30.80
CA ASN A 251 -0.83 21.28 31.50
C ASN A 251 0.58 21.61 30.96
N LEU A 252 0.69 21.75 29.64
CA LEU A 252 1.92 22.12 28.93
C LEU A 252 2.35 23.55 29.30
N GLU A 253 1.42 24.51 29.28
CA GLU A 253 1.66 25.91 29.68
C GLU A 253 2.03 26.05 31.16
N ASP A 254 1.35 25.32 32.04
CA ASP A 254 1.64 25.31 33.49
C ASP A 254 3.07 24.81 33.77
N GLN A 255 3.43 23.67 33.18
CA GLN A 255 4.79 23.10 33.33
C GLN A 255 5.87 23.96 32.66
N PHE A 256 5.56 24.60 31.52
CA PHE A 256 6.50 25.50 30.86
C PHE A 256 6.74 26.77 31.71
N SER A 257 5.70 27.32 32.34
CA SER A 257 5.80 28.51 33.18
C SER A 257 6.62 28.27 34.46
N ASP A 258 6.60 27.06 35.00
CA ASP A 258 7.42 26.62 36.14
C ASP A 258 8.90 26.40 35.76
N LYS A 259 9.18 25.84 34.57
CA LYS A 259 10.50 25.26 34.24
C LYS A 259 11.24 25.91 33.06
N GLY A 260 10.60 26.81 32.33
CA GLY A 260 11.10 27.42 31.09
C GLY A 260 11.25 26.46 29.89
N LYS A 261 10.90 25.17 30.08
CA LYS A 261 10.85 24.14 29.04
C LYS A 261 9.98 22.97 29.49
N VAL A 262 9.36 22.26 28.54
CA VAL A 262 8.46 21.14 28.87
C VAL A 262 8.63 19.96 27.91
N TYR A 263 8.75 18.76 28.48
CA TYR A 263 8.88 17.51 27.74
C TYR A 263 7.51 17.03 27.27
N PHE A 264 7.31 16.97 25.95
CA PHE A 264 5.99 16.79 25.35
C PHE A 264 5.44 15.37 25.49
N ASN A 265 6.29 14.36 25.26
CA ASN A 265 5.82 12.97 25.08
C ASN A 265 4.97 12.47 26.26
N THR A 266 5.38 12.70 27.51
CA THR A 266 4.62 12.28 28.69
C THR A 266 3.22 12.89 28.78
N ILE A 267 3.07 14.17 28.39
CA ILE A 267 1.77 14.86 28.39
C ILE A 267 0.92 14.36 27.22
N SER A 268 1.53 14.17 26.05
CA SER A 268 0.92 13.61 24.84
C SER A 268 0.42 12.18 25.04
N ASP A 269 1.21 11.31 25.68
CA ASP A 269 0.85 9.91 25.96
C ASP A 269 -0.34 9.84 26.92
N LYS A 270 -0.32 10.66 27.98
CA LYS A 270 -1.47 10.77 28.90
C LYS A 270 -2.71 11.28 28.17
N MET A 271 -2.61 12.34 27.38
CA MET A 271 -3.75 12.88 26.61
C MET A 271 -4.30 11.85 25.64
N SER A 272 -3.42 11.12 24.93
CA SER A 272 -3.79 10.08 23.98
C SER A 272 -4.53 8.93 24.67
N PHE A 273 -4.06 8.49 25.84
CA PHE A 273 -4.77 7.51 26.66
C PHE A 273 -6.13 8.04 27.14
N ASP A 274 -6.18 9.25 27.70
CA ASP A 274 -7.42 9.88 28.18
C ASP A 274 -8.44 10.05 27.05
N PHE A 275 -8.01 10.44 25.84
CA PHE A 275 -8.85 10.55 24.65
C PHE A 275 -9.40 9.20 24.21
N VAL A 276 -8.53 8.19 24.02
CA VAL A 276 -8.94 6.83 23.62
C VAL A 276 -9.90 6.24 24.66
N PHE A 277 -9.60 6.39 25.95
CA PHE A 277 -10.44 5.90 27.03
C PHE A 277 -11.80 6.60 27.06
N ARG A 278 -11.84 7.94 27.00
CA ARG A 278 -13.12 8.69 26.94
C ARG A 278 -13.92 8.37 25.68
N LEU A 279 -13.25 8.13 24.55
CA LEU A 279 -13.90 7.85 23.27
C LEU A 279 -14.61 6.50 23.25
N PHE A 280 -13.96 5.44 23.77
CA PHE A 280 -14.50 4.08 23.75
C PHE A 280 -15.28 3.70 25.02
N CYS A 281 -15.01 4.33 26.16
CA CYS A 281 -15.66 4.01 27.44
C CYS A 281 -16.68 5.07 27.90
N ASP A 282 -16.77 6.23 27.25
CA ASP A 282 -17.64 7.36 27.61
C ASP A 282 -17.49 7.82 29.07
N GLN A 283 -16.27 7.71 29.60
CA GLN A 283 -15.90 8.02 30.99
C GLN A 283 -14.53 8.70 31.02
N ASN A 284 -14.31 9.64 31.95
CA ASN A 284 -12.96 10.10 32.27
C ASN A 284 -12.24 8.97 33.05
N PRO A 285 -11.01 8.57 32.70
CA PRO A 285 -10.30 7.51 33.42
C PRO A 285 -10.14 7.81 34.93
N LEU A 286 -10.03 9.08 35.32
CA LEU A 286 -9.98 9.52 36.73
C LEU A 286 -11.31 9.36 37.48
N ASN A 287 -12.44 9.35 36.77
CA ASN A 287 -13.77 9.16 37.35
C ASN A 287 -14.17 7.68 37.46
N THR A 288 -13.32 6.76 36.97
CA THR A 288 -13.52 5.34 37.19
C THR A 288 -13.32 4.99 38.67
N ARG A 289 -14.10 4.02 39.18
CA ARG A 289 -14.08 3.63 40.61
C ARG A 289 -12.76 2.97 41.07
N LEU A 290 -11.76 2.84 40.18
CA LEU A 290 -10.46 2.23 40.45
C LEU A 290 -9.46 3.18 41.13
N GLY A 291 -9.51 4.48 40.85
CA GLY A 291 -8.51 5.44 41.35
C GLY A 291 -8.62 5.77 42.84
N SER A 292 -9.84 5.78 43.40
CA SER A 292 -10.15 6.39 44.70
C SER A 292 -10.32 5.42 45.88
N LYS A 293 -10.05 4.12 45.67
CA LYS A 293 -10.37 3.05 46.64
C LYS A 293 -9.18 2.42 47.36
N GLY A 294 -7.96 2.84 47.02
CA GLY A 294 -6.72 2.45 47.69
C GLY A 294 -6.30 0.99 47.52
N GLU A 295 -5.12 0.69 48.07
CA GLU A 295 -4.36 -0.55 47.85
C GLU A 295 -5.13 -1.84 48.18
N LYS A 296 -6.13 -1.76 49.08
CA LYS A 296 -6.97 -2.89 49.46
C LYS A 296 -7.92 -3.32 48.34
N LEU A 297 -8.63 -2.38 47.71
CA LEU A 297 -9.52 -2.72 46.58
C LEU A 297 -8.70 -3.16 45.36
N HIS A 298 -7.49 -2.62 45.16
CA HIS A 298 -6.61 -3.08 44.08
C HIS A 298 -6.22 -4.55 44.24
N ARG A 299 -6.06 -5.02 45.48
CA ARG A 299 -5.83 -6.44 45.80
C ARG A 299 -7.08 -7.29 45.56
N GLU A 300 -8.23 -6.86 46.07
CA GLU A 300 -9.53 -7.54 45.91
C GLU A 300 -9.93 -7.66 44.43
N LEU A 301 -9.73 -6.60 43.62
CA LEU A 301 -9.95 -6.63 42.17
C LEU A 301 -8.96 -7.52 41.41
N CYS A 302 -7.70 -7.62 41.84
CA CYS A 302 -6.76 -8.55 41.23
C CYS A 302 -7.20 -10.00 41.40
N ASP A 303 -7.72 -10.36 42.57
CA ASP A 303 -8.16 -11.73 42.86
C ASP A 303 -9.51 -12.04 42.18
N GLU A 304 -10.44 -11.10 42.15
CA GLU A 304 -11.72 -11.22 41.43
C GLU A 304 -11.51 -11.35 39.91
N ILE A 305 -10.70 -10.49 39.29
CA ILE A 305 -10.43 -10.53 37.84
C ILE A 305 -9.72 -11.84 37.46
N ARG A 306 -8.76 -12.31 38.26
CA ARG A 306 -8.08 -13.59 37.99
C ARG A 306 -9.03 -14.78 38.11
N THR A 307 -9.95 -14.74 39.07
CA THR A 307 -10.95 -15.80 39.28
C THR A 307 -11.99 -15.83 38.15
N ILE A 308 -12.53 -14.67 37.75
CA ILE A 308 -13.57 -14.58 36.71
C ILE A 308 -13.01 -14.83 35.30
N VAL A 309 -11.83 -14.29 34.96
CA VAL A 309 -11.18 -14.59 33.66
C VAL A 309 -10.81 -16.07 33.54
N SER A 310 -10.49 -16.73 34.66
CA SER A 310 -10.27 -18.19 34.72
C SER A 310 -11.56 -19.02 34.61
N ALA A 311 -12.75 -18.41 34.79
CA ALA A 311 -14.03 -19.08 34.73
C ALA A 311 -14.75 -18.92 33.37
N GLU A 312 -14.64 -17.74 32.74
CA GLU A 312 -15.46 -17.34 31.58
C GLU A 312 -14.74 -17.37 30.21
N GLY A 313 -13.41 -17.52 30.16
CA GLY A 313 -12.71 -17.89 28.91
C GLY A 313 -12.39 -16.79 27.88
N GLY A 314 -12.67 -15.50 28.14
CA GLY A 314 -12.05 -14.37 27.40
C GLY A 314 -12.99 -13.30 26.82
N VAL A 315 -12.42 -12.38 26.01
CA VAL A 315 -13.08 -11.14 25.52
C VAL A 315 -13.11 -11.08 23.99
N THR A 316 -14.20 -10.60 23.38
CA THR A 316 -14.60 -11.04 22.03
C THR A 316 -14.76 -9.97 20.93
N PHE A 317 -14.69 -10.48 19.70
CA PHE A 317 -14.73 -9.77 18.42
C PHE A 317 -16.17 -9.46 17.93
N SER A 318 -17.06 -8.90 18.79
CA SER A 318 -18.35 -8.30 18.36
C SER A 318 -18.48 -6.80 18.72
N ALA A 319 -17.70 -6.33 19.69
CA ALA A 319 -17.69 -4.93 20.11
C ALA A 319 -17.15 -4.00 19.02
N LEU A 320 -15.96 -4.26 18.48
CA LEU A 320 -15.20 -3.25 17.76
C LEU A 320 -15.84 -2.77 16.45
N GLU A 321 -17.05 -3.26 16.00
CA GLU A 321 -17.46 -3.52 14.57
C GLU A 321 -17.40 -2.36 13.57
N LYS A 322 -16.63 -1.31 13.84
CA LYS A 322 -16.93 0.10 14.19
C LYS A 322 -17.35 1.09 13.09
N MET A 323 -16.47 1.97 12.55
CA MET A 323 -16.87 2.92 11.48
C MET A 323 -15.80 3.33 10.48
N THR A 324 -16.33 3.57 9.30
CA THR A 324 -15.74 4.25 8.15
C THR A 324 -15.18 5.66 8.35
N LEU A 325 -15.67 6.51 9.27
CA LEU A 325 -15.01 7.81 9.53
C LEU A 325 -13.92 7.73 10.63
N THR A 326 -13.47 6.51 10.91
CA THR A 326 -12.11 6.22 11.32
C THR A 326 -11.41 5.48 10.17
N LYS A 327 -11.73 5.76 8.89
CA LYS A 327 -11.14 5.10 7.70
C LYS A 327 -10.84 5.92 6.40
N SER A 328 -10.89 7.28 6.32
CA SER A 328 -10.32 8.20 5.26
C SER A 328 -9.15 9.28 5.43
N VAL A 329 -8.27 9.35 6.45
CA VAL A 329 -7.01 10.15 6.39
C VAL A 329 -5.82 9.72 7.29
N VAL A 330 -5.89 8.66 8.12
CA VAL A 330 -4.77 7.72 8.51
C VAL A 330 -3.73 7.68 7.43
N TYR A 331 -4.30 7.35 6.28
CA TYR A 331 -3.95 7.67 4.92
C TYR A 331 -2.71 8.60 4.76
N GLU A 332 -2.56 9.69 5.53
CA GLU A 332 -1.47 10.68 5.48
C GLU A 332 -0.50 10.76 6.71
N ALA A 333 -0.71 10.14 7.89
CA ALA A 333 0.16 10.37 9.08
C ALA A 333 1.36 9.43 9.23
N LEU A 334 1.13 8.11 9.19
CA LEU A 334 2.22 7.11 9.16
C LEU A 334 2.93 7.31 7.77
N ARG A 335 2.41 8.13 6.81
CA ARG A 335 2.92 8.34 5.42
C ARG A 335 4.38 8.72 5.38
N ILE A 336 4.68 9.74 6.16
CA ILE A 336 5.89 10.54 6.08
C ILE A 336 6.92 10.01 7.07
N GLU A 337 6.44 9.57 8.23
CA GLU A 337 7.12 8.66 9.14
C GLU A 337 6.16 7.53 9.49
N PRO A 338 6.41 6.28 9.12
CA PRO A 338 5.53 5.20 9.52
C PRO A 338 5.94 4.58 10.87
N PRO A 339 5.15 4.73 11.96
CA PRO A 339 5.28 3.90 13.16
C PRO A 339 5.32 2.39 12.91
N VAL A 340 4.83 1.92 11.76
CA VAL A 340 5.13 0.58 11.23
C VAL A 340 5.84 0.73 9.89
N ALA A 341 7.16 0.99 9.93
CA ALA A 341 7.99 1.20 8.75
C ALA A 341 8.25 -0.08 7.91
N PHE A 342 7.70 -1.22 8.33
CA PHE A 342 7.98 -2.53 7.77
C PHE A 342 6.70 -3.22 7.31
N GLN A 343 6.64 -3.61 6.05
CA GLN A 343 5.51 -4.33 5.47
C GLN A 343 6.00 -5.66 4.92
N TYR A 344 5.32 -6.74 5.29
CA TYR A 344 5.68 -8.09 4.87
C TYR A 344 4.52 -8.77 4.15
N GLY A 345 4.84 -9.70 3.26
CA GLY A 345 3.86 -10.54 2.56
C GLY A 345 4.55 -11.73 1.91
N LYS A 346 3.92 -12.90 1.94
CA LYS A 346 4.47 -14.12 1.35
C LYS A 346 3.88 -14.34 -0.05
N ALA A 347 4.71 -14.56 -1.07
CA ALA A 347 4.22 -14.76 -2.44
C ALA A 347 3.26 -15.98 -2.53
N LYS A 348 2.06 -15.80 -3.09
CA LYS A 348 1.05 -16.87 -3.26
C LYS A 348 1.32 -17.76 -4.48
N GLU A 349 2.06 -17.23 -5.43
CA GLU A 349 2.44 -17.82 -6.72
C GLU A 349 3.81 -17.29 -7.15
N ASP A 350 4.31 -17.70 -8.31
CA ASP A 350 5.51 -17.10 -8.90
C ASP A 350 5.13 -15.73 -9.50
N LEU A 351 5.91 -14.71 -9.17
CA LEU A 351 5.62 -13.30 -9.47
C LEU A 351 6.79 -12.66 -10.21
N VAL A 352 6.48 -11.71 -11.09
CA VAL A 352 7.46 -10.73 -11.60
C VAL A 352 7.17 -9.39 -10.93
N VAL A 353 8.15 -8.83 -10.24
CA VAL A 353 8.07 -7.52 -9.59
C VAL A 353 9.03 -6.56 -10.29
N HIS A 354 8.52 -5.41 -10.72
CA HIS A 354 9.32 -4.38 -11.37
C HIS A 354 9.83 -3.38 -10.33
N SER A 355 11.10 -2.98 -10.43
CA SER A 355 11.57 -1.70 -9.90
C SER A 355 11.52 -0.65 -11.02
N HIS A 356 12.15 0.50 -10.83
CA HIS A 356 12.32 1.51 -11.90
C HIS A 356 13.09 0.99 -13.12
N ASP A 357 14.10 0.13 -12.90
CA ASP A 357 15.12 -0.16 -13.92
C ASP A 357 15.21 -1.67 -14.28
N ALA A 358 14.61 -2.54 -13.47
CA ALA A 358 14.75 -3.99 -13.59
C ALA A 358 13.46 -4.76 -13.19
N ALA A 359 13.39 -6.04 -13.54
CA ALA A 359 12.26 -6.91 -13.28
C ALA A 359 12.74 -8.20 -12.63
N PHE A 360 12.17 -8.54 -11.47
CA PHE A 360 12.67 -9.58 -10.59
C PHE A 360 11.68 -10.73 -10.47
N GLU A 361 12.14 -11.95 -10.70
CA GLU A 361 11.38 -13.15 -10.41
C GLU A 361 11.40 -13.46 -8.90
N ILE A 362 10.22 -13.49 -8.29
CA ILE A 362 9.98 -13.91 -6.91
C ILE A 362 9.19 -15.22 -6.94
N LYS A 363 9.68 -16.26 -6.28
CA LYS A 363 9.05 -17.58 -6.28
C LYS A 363 7.95 -17.70 -5.24
N LYS A 364 6.98 -18.58 -5.53
CA LYS A 364 5.90 -18.95 -4.62
C LYS A 364 6.45 -19.32 -3.24
N GLY A 365 5.93 -18.69 -2.22
CA GLY A 365 6.29 -18.93 -0.83
C GLY A 365 7.50 -18.15 -0.32
N GLU A 366 8.19 -17.37 -1.14
CA GLU A 366 9.22 -16.45 -0.67
C GLU A 366 8.61 -15.30 0.15
N MET A 367 9.33 -14.85 1.18
CA MET A 367 8.91 -13.72 2.01
C MET A 367 9.36 -12.42 1.36
N ILE A 368 8.40 -11.57 1.02
CA ILE A 368 8.62 -10.21 0.53
C ILE A 368 8.58 -9.27 1.74
N PHE A 369 9.53 -8.34 1.78
CA PHE A 369 9.68 -7.31 2.79
C PHE A 369 9.81 -5.96 2.10
N GLY A 370 9.14 -4.94 2.63
CA GLY A 370 9.31 -3.56 2.20
C GLY A 370 9.74 -2.71 3.38
N TYR A 371 10.77 -1.88 3.19
CA TYR A 371 11.11 -0.81 4.12
C TYR A 371 10.56 0.50 3.59
N GLN A 372 9.48 0.96 4.23
CA GLN A 372 8.61 1.98 3.69
C GLN A 372 9.23 3.37 3.53
N PRO A 373 10.06 3.88 4.47
CA PRO A 373 10.70 5.19 4.31
C PRO A 373 11.45 5.35 2.99
N PHE A 374 12.10 4.31 2.47
CA PHE A 374 12.83 4.39 1.20
C PHE A 374 11.85 4.48 0.02
N ALA A 375 10.76 3.70 0.03
CA ALA A 375 9.73 3.78 -1.00
C ALA A 375 8.91 5.07 -0.96
N THR A 376 8.77 5.73 0.21
CA THR A 376 8.07 7.01 0.36
C THR A 376 8.99 8.24 0.27
N LYS A 377 10.31 8.03 0.16
CA LYS A 377 11.36 9.04 -0.10
C LYS A 377 12.12 8.72 -1.40
N ASP A 378 11.45 8.08 -2.34
CA ASP A 378 12.07 7.67 -3.60
C ASP A 378 12.39 8.92 -4.47
N PRO A 379 13.66 9.22 -4.78
CA PRO A 379 14.05 10.41 -5.55
C PRO A 379 13.58 10.38 -7.00
N LYS A 380 13.14 9.22 -7.52
CA LYS A 380 12.52 9.12 -8.86
C LYS A 380 11.02 9.44 -8.84
N VAL A 381 10.45 9.71 -7.66
CA VAL A 381 9.02 10.03 -7.46
C VAL A 381 8.82 11.37 -6.74
N PHE A 382 9.68 11.71 -5.78
CA PHE A 382 9.60 12.93 -4.99
C PHE A 382 10.85 13.78 -5.19
N GLU A 383 10.66 15.03 -5.64
CA GLU A 383 11.66 16.10 -5.58
C GLU A 383 11.99 16.42 -4.11
N ASP A 384 13.26 16.71 -3.80
CA ASP A 384 13.76 16.91 -2.42
C ASP A 384 13.19 15.89 -1.40
N PRO A 385 13.39 14.57 -1.61
CA PRO A 385 12.63 13.52 -0.92
C PRO A 385 12.95 13.41 0.58
N GLU A 386 14.13 13.86 0.99
CA GLU A 386 14.54 13.92 2.40
C GLU A 386 13.99 15.15 3.13
N GLU A 387 13.52 16.17 2.40
CA GLU A 387 13.09 17.46 2.95
C GLU A 387 11.59 17.52 3.26
N PHE A 388 11.26 18.17 4.39
CA PHE A 388 9.90 18.45 4.79
C PHE A 388 9.32 19.63 3.99
N VAL A 389 8.73 19.32 2.83
CA VAL A 389 8.04 20.31 1.99
C VAL A 389 6.55 20.35 2.35
N GLY A 390 6.16 21.27 3.24
CA GLY A 390 4.79 21.35 3.79
C GLY A 390 3.67 21.59 2.77
N HIS A 391 3.99 22.12 1.58
CA HIS A 391 3.02 22.38 0.50
C HIS A 391 3.01 21.31 -0.62
N ARG A 392 3.75 20.21 -0.46
CA ARG A 392 4.01 19.17 -1.49
C ARG A 392 2.75 18.55 -2.13
N PHE A 393 1.62 18.54 -1.43
CA PHE A 393 0.36 17.91 -1.89
C PHE A 393 -0.73 18.92 -2.31
N VAL A 394 -0.37 20.20 -2.41
CA VAL A 394 -1.28 21.27 -2.88
C VAL A 394 -1.39 21.23 -4.41
N GLY A 395 -2.60 21.50 -4.94
CA GLY A 395 -2.87 21.53 -6.38
C GLY A 395 -2.53 20.20 -7.06
N GLU A 396 -1.71 20.26 -8.12
CA GLU A 396 -1.25 19.11 -8.87
C GLU A 396 -0.48 18.08 -8.03
N GLY A 397 0.16 18.52 -6.93
CA GLY A 397 0.85 17.67 -5.98
C GLY A 397 -0.05 16.58 -5.36
N LYS A 398 -1.37 16.77 -5.37
CA LYS A 398 -2.37 15.75 -4.96
C LYS A 398 -2.22 14.43 -5.74
N LYS A 399 -1.70 14.46 -6.98
CA LYS A 399 -1.42 13.25 -7.78
C LYS A 399 -0.37 12.33 -7.13
N LEU A 400 0.47 12.86 -6.23
CA LEU A 400 1.48 12.11 -5.49
C LEU A 400 0.90 11.28 -4.33
N LEU A 401 -0.37 11.49 -3.93
CA LEU A 401 -1.04 10.67 -2.90
C LEU A 401 -1.14 9.18 -3.28
N LYS A 402 -0.94 8.82 -4.55
CA LYS A 402 -0.82 7.40 -4.97
C LYS A 402 0.45 6.71 -4.50
N TYR A 403 1.47 7.47 -4.06
CA TYR A 403 2.76 6.99 -3.51
C TYR A 403 2.84 7.07 -1.98
N VAL A 404 1.69 7.27 -1.34
CA VAL A 404 1.54 7.39 0.11
C VAL A 404 1.09 6.05 0.68
N TYR A 405 1.96 5.37 1.45
CA TYR A 405 1.85 3.91 1.61
C TYR A 405 1.55 3.38 3.00
N TRP A 406 1.61 4.25 4.00
CA TRP A 406 1.77 3.90 5.42
C TRP A 406 0.74 2.95 6.01
N SER A 407 -0.42 2.95 5.40
CA SER A 407 -1.55 2.13 5.72
C SER A 407 -1.34 0.65 5.48
N ASN A 408 -0.21 0.29 4.87
CA ASN A 408 -0.07 -0.90 4.04
C ASN A 408 -1.06 -0.83 2.84
N GLY A 409 -0.95 0.24 2.04
CA GLY A 409 -1.76 0.59 0.85
C GLY A 409 -1.73 2.08 0.50
N ARG A 410 -2.25 2.50 -0.67
CA ARG A 410 -2.18 3.90 -1.16
C ARG A 410 -3.18 4.81 -0.45
N GLU A 411 -2.90 6.11 -0.26
CA GLU A 411 -3.91 7.06 0.31
C GLU A 411 -5.17 7.16 -0.53
N ILE A 412 -5.01 7.11 -1.86
CA ILE A 412 -6.14 7.12 -2.79
C ILE A 412 -7.01 5.84 -2.74
N ASP A 413 -6.52 4.76 -2.10
CA ASP A 413 -7.27 3.51 -1.94
C ASP A 413 -7.98 3.50 -0.57
N ASP A 414 -9.08 2.75 -0.45
CA ASP A 414 -9.85 2.63 0.79
C ASP A 414 -9.67 1.28 1.51
N PRO A 415 -9.79 1.24 2.84
CA PRO A 415 -9.85 -0.01 3.58
C PRO A 415 -11.13 -0.76 3.21
N THR A 416 -10.95 -1.95 2.66
CA THR A 416 -12.03 -2.91 2.45
C THR A 416 -11.79 -4.16 3.29
N VAL A 417 -12.70 -5.13 3.29
CA VAL A 417 -12.51 -6.40 4.03
C VAL A 417 -11.59 -7.37 3.29
N GLU A 418 -11.42 -7.16 1.99
CA GLU A 418 -10.62 -7.91 1.03
C GLU A 418 -9.13 -7.52 1.06
N ASN A 419 -8.81 -6.31 1.55
CA ASN A 419 -7.44 -5.80 1.64
C ASN A 419 -6.90 -5.75 3.08
N LYS A 420 -5.58 -5.56 3.22
CA LYS A 420 -4.89 -5.44 4.53
C LYS A 420 -4.49 -4.01 4.89
N GLN A 421 -5.17 -3.05 4.27
CA GLN A 421 -4.97 -1.64 4.53
C GLN A 421 -5.55 -1.24 5.90
N CYS A 422 -4.91 -0.30 6.60
CA CYS A 422 -5.22 0.00 7.99
C CYS A 422 -6.71 0.35 8.18
N PRO A 423 -7.46 -0.37 9.04
CA PRO A 423 -8.86 -0.09 9.33
C PRO A 423 -9.03 1.10 10.29
N GLY A 424 -7.96 1.84 10.58
CA GLY A 424 -7.96 3.01 11.44
C GLY A 424 -7.89 4.35 10.72
N LYS A 425 -8.04 4.39 9.38
CA LYS A 425 -7.79 5.59 8.56
C LYS A 425 -8.29 6.96 9.10
N ASP A 426 -9.43 7.57 8.75
CA ASP A 426 -9.81 8.99 9.06
C ASP A 426 -9.25 9.52 10.35
N LEU A 427 -9.46 8.75 11.41
CA LEU A 427 -9.29 9.23 12.74
C LEU A 427 -7.96 9.94 12.92
N VAL A 428 -6.79 9.29 12.90
CA VAL A 428 -5.61 9.93 13.51
C VAL A 428 -5.08 11.17 12.73
N VAL A 429 -5.61 11.58 11.55
CA VAL A 429 -5.30 12.83 10.80
C VAL A 429 -6.52 13.69 10.58
N LEU A 430 -7.74 13.21 10.80
CA LEU A 430 -8.77 14.08 11.32
C LEU A 430 -8.28 14.65 12.65
N LEU A 431 -7.77 13.79 13.53
CA LEU A 431 -7.10 14.16 14.77
C LEU A 431 -5.77 14.87 14.52
N SER A 432 -4.91 14.52 13.56
CA SER A 432 -3.67 15.31 13.29
C SER A 432 -3.98 16.68 12.67
N ARG A 433 -4.99 16.80 11.80
CA ARG A 433 -5.48 18.10 11.31
C ARG A 433 -6.05 18.91 12.47
N VAL A 434 -6.89 18.31 13.32
CA VAL A 434 -7.43 18.98 14.51
C VAL A 434 -6.32 19.35 15.50
N MET A 435 -5.32 18.50 15.71
CA MET A 435 -4.15 18.77 16.56
C MET A 435 -3.35 19.95 16.01
N LEU A 436 -3.07 19.97 14.71
CA LEU A 436 -2.37 21.07 14.05
C LEU A 436 -3.18 22.37 14.11
N VAL A 437 -4.49 22.31 13.87
CA VAL A 437 -5.41 23.45 13.98
C VAL A 437 -5.47 23.97 15.41
N GLU A 438 -5.69 23.13 16.42
CA GLU A 438 -5.77 23.55 17.82
C GLU A 438 -4.42 24.07 18.35
N LEU A 439 -3.30 23.56 17.83
CA LEU A 439 -1.96 24.07 18.14
C LEU A 439 -1.81 25.52 17.62
N PHE A 440 -2.15 25.79 16.36
CA PHE A 440 -2.03 27.12 15.77
C PHE A 440 -3.20 28.09 16.08
N LEU A 441 -4.34 27.59 16.56
CA LEU A 441 -5.36 28.43 17.21
C LEU A 441 -4.91 28.95 18.59
N ARG A 442 -3.89 28.31 19.20
CA ARG A 442 -3.40 28.64 20.54
C ARG A 442 -2.05 29.34 20.54
N TYR A 443 -1.20 29.05 19.56
CA TYR A 443 0.16 29.59 19.45
C TYR A 443 0.45 30.12 18.04
N ASP A 444 0.94 31.36 17.93
CA ASP A 444 1.43 31.94 16.67
C ASP A 444 2.72 31.23 16.20
N THR A 445 3.58 30.80 17.15
CA THR A 445 4.80 30.03 16.87
C THR A 445 5.33 29.32 18.13
N PHE A 446 6.21 28.35 17.94
CA PHE A 446 6.89 27.60 19.00
C PHE A 446 8.24 27.05 18.52
N THR A 447 9.13 26.70 19.45
CA THR A 447 10.39 25.98 19.15
C THR A 447 10.50 24.71 19.96
N ILE A 448 11.12 23.69 19.38
CA ILE A 448 11.38 22.40 20.04
C ILE A 448 12.86 22.00 19.97
N GLU A 449 13.34 21.37 21.03
CA GLU A 449 14.52 20.49 21.00
C GLU A 449 14.03 19.06 20.72
N ALA A 450 14.56 18.44 19.66
CA ALA A 450 14.25 17.07 19.27
C ALA A 450 15.37 16.09 19.68
N GLY A 451 15.03 14.83 19.91
CA GLY A 451 15.98 13.76 20.20
C GLY A 451 15.44 12.39 19.83
N THR A 452 16.30 11.37 19.83
CA THR A 452 15.97 10.02 19.37
C THR A 452 15.59 9.10 20.52
N LEU A 453 14.51 8.32 20.38
CA LEU A 453 14.11 7.26 21.31
C LEU A 453 14.23 5.89 20.66
N LEU A 454 14.12 4.81 21.45
CA LEU A 454 14.04 3.44 20.94
C LEU A 454 12.79 3.23 20.05
N LEU A 455 11.73 3.99 20.32
CA LEU A 455 10.50 4.06 19.53
C LEU A 455 10.17 5.53 19.30
N GLY A 456 10.34 6.01 18.07
CA GLY A 456 10.07 7.40 17.69
C GLY A 456 11.08 8.41 18.22
N SER A 457 10.61 9.63 18.45
CA SER A 457 11.43 10.79 18.80
C SER A 457 10.91 11.47 20.07
N SER A 458 11.81 12.05 20.86
CA SER A 458 11.46 12.96 21.95
C SER A 458 11.33 14.39 21.44
N ALA A 459 10.38 15.15 21.98
CA ALA A 459 10.24 16.58 21.74
C ALA A 459 10.14 17.35 23.06
N THR A 460 10.93 18.42 23.20
CA THR A 460 10.89 19.33 24.34
C THR A 460 10.62 20.74 23.83
N PHE A 461 9.50 21.35 24.23
CA PHE A 461 9.20 22.73 23.87
C PHE A 461 10.12 23.68 24.64
N THR A 462 10.74 24.61 23.91
CA THR A 462 11.68 25.64 24.44
C THR A 462 11.18 27.06 24.24
N SER A 463 10.16 27.28 23.40
CA SER A 463 9.38 28.52 23.36
C SER A 463 7.94 28.26 22.91
N LEU A 464 7.02 29.10 23.38
CA LEU A 464 5.59 29.08 23.08
C LEU A 464 5.10 30.52 22.99
N THR A 465 4.82 31.02 21.78
CA THR A 465 4.25 32.35 21.56
C THR A 465 2.75 32.19 21.40
N LYS A 466 1.96 32.63 22.38
CA LYS A 466 0.48 32.55 22.31
C LYS A 466 -0.07 33.36 21.14
N ALA A 467 -1.18 32.88 20.56
CA ALA A 467 -1.85 33.54 19.46
C ALA A 467 -2.34 34.95 19.85
N THR A 468 -2.07 35.92 18.98
CA THR A 468 -2.41 37.34 19.21
C THR A 468 -3.82 37.74 18.76
N SER A 469 -4.46 36.91 17.94
CA SER A 469 -5.88 37.02 17.51
C SER A 469 -6.42 35.65 17.10
N ILE A 470 -7.75 35.49 17.11
CA ILE A 470 -8.48 34.29 16.62
C ILE A 470 -9.35 34.69 15.42
#